data_AF-A0A921AFF2-F1
#
_entry.id   AF-A0A921AFF2-F1
#
_cell.length_a   1.000
_cell.length_b   1.000
_cell.length_c   1.000
_cell.angle_alpha   90.00
_cell.angle_beta   90.00
_cell.angle_gamma   90.00
#
_symmetry.space_group_name_H-M   'P 1'
#
loop_
_entity.id
_entity.type
_entity.pdbx_description
1 polymer ?
#
loop_
_entity_poly.entity_id
_entity_poly.type
_entity_poly.pdbx_seq_one_letter_code
_entity_poly.pdbx_strand_id
1 'polypeptide(L)'
;MSENSKYENSPVINVEESSDAKIIDETKKLVTKTSIIGDIIRENPFAVEIFMDYGVHCVGCHVSDFETLEQGILGHGFSEGELMDIMNELNEMILNPPEDYNAE
;
A
#
# COMPACT_ATOMS: atom_id res chain seq x y z
N MET A 1 6.49 7.37 26.10
CA MET A 1 5.06 7.13 25.82
C MET A 1 4.87 7.64 24.42
N SER A 2 4.76 6.74 23.43
CA SER A 2 4.88 7.09 22.02
C SER A 2 3.65 7.86 21.55
N GLU A 3 3.91 8.90 20.77
CA GLU A 3 2.90 9.78 20.20
C GLU A 3 2.22 9.08 19.02
N ASN A 4 1.00 8.58 19.24
CA ASN A 4 0.09 8.23 18.16
C ASN A 4 -0.52 9.53 17.62
N SER A 5 0.14 10.13 16.63
CA SER A 5 -0.38 11.30 15.91
C SER A 5 -0.05 11.26 14.41
N LYS A 6 0.04 10.06 13.82
CA LYS A 6 0.30 9.93 12.38
C LYS A 6 -0.96 9.96 11.50
N TYR A 7 -2.17 9.80 12.08
CA TYR A 7 -3.38 9.48 11.31
C TYR A 7 -4.49 10.56 11.31
N GLU A 8 -4.32 11.70 12.00
CA GLU A 8 -5.44 12.65 12.16
C GLU A 8 -5.73 13.53 10.92
N ASN A 9 -4.92 13.47 9.86
CA ASN A 9 -5.11 14.27 8.64
C ASN A 9 -4.90 13.50 7.32
N SER A 10 -4.93 12.16 7.35
CA SER A 10 -4.77 11.36 6.13
C SER A 10 -5.94 11.59 5.16
N PRO A 11 -5.69 12.02 3.90
CA PRO A 11 -6.74 12.17 2.90
C PRO A 11 -7.45 10.82 2.64
N VAL A 12 -8.69 10.71 3.10
CA VAL A 12 -9.58 9.60 2.77
C VAL A 12 -9.80 9.59 1.26
N ILE A 13 -9.10 8.70 0.55
CA ILE A 13 -9.32 8.50 -0.88
C ILE A 13 -10.55 7.62 -1.07
N ASN A 14 -11.63 8.20 -1.59
CA ASN A 14 -12.84 7.46 -1.92
C ASN A 14 -12.57 6.56 -3.15
N VAL A 15 -12.19 5.32 -2.87
CA VAL A 15 -11.94 4.25 -3.86
C VAL A 15 -13.24 3.56 -4.29
N GLU A 16 -14.18 4.33 -4.82
CA GLU A 16 -15.38 3.74 -5.43
C GLU A 16 -15.09 3.35 -6.89
N GLU A 17 -15.06 2.02 -7.11
CA GLU A 17 -15.18 1.29 -8.37
C GLU A 17 -14.52 1.89 -9.64
N SER A 18 -13.30 1.45 -9.94
CA SER A 18 -12.91 1.18 -11.33
C SER A 18 -11.70 0.24 -11.35
N SER A 19 -11.81 -0.83 -12.14
CA SER A 19 -10.86 -1.92 -12.39
C SER A 19 -9.45 -1.51 -12.86
N ASP A 20 -9.18 -0.22 -12.96
CA ASP A 20 -8.05 0.34 -13.67
C ASP A 20 -7.35 1.35 -12.74
N ALA A 21 -6.06 1.14 -12.50
CA ALA A 21 -5.22 2.07 -11.74
C ALA A 21 -5.39 3.49 -12.30
N LYS A 22 -5.87 4.42 -11.48
CA LYS A 22 -6.14 5.79 -11.91
C LYS A 22 -4.81 6.54 -12.02
N ILE A 23 -4.34 6.75 -13.24
CA ILE A 23 -3.16 7.57 -13.53
C ILE A 23 -3.52 9.03 -13.22
N ILE A 24 -2.87 9.61 -12.21
CA ILE A 24 -3.12 10.98 -11.73
C ILE A 24 -2.01 11.96 -12.14
N ASP A 25 -0.92 11.46 -12.71
CA ASP A 25 0.16 12.15 -13.38
C ASP A 25 0.90 11.10 -14.23
N GLU A 26 1.49 11.43 -15.37
CA GLU A 26 2.11 10.46 -16.32
C GLU A 26 3.25 9.61 -15.71
N THR A 27 3.57 9.79 -14.43
CA THR A 27 4.65 9.11 -13.69
C THR A 27 4.23 8.41 -12.40
N LYS A 28 3.01 8.60 -11.88
CA LYS A 28 2.58 8.02 -10.58
C LYS A 28 1.39 7.06 -10.74
N LYS A 29 1.68 5.77 -10.61
CA LYS A 29 0.70 4.67 -10.65
C LYS A 29 0.18 4.40 -9.23
N LEU A 30 -1.13 4.53 -9.04
CA LEU A 30 -1.77 4.20 -7.75
C LEU A 30 -1.92 2.68 -7.58
N VAL A 31 -1.84 2.25 -6.32
CA VAL A 31 -2.13 0.90 -5.86
C VAL A 31 -3.65 0.70 -5.77
N THR A 32 -4.10 -0.44 -6.28
CA THR A 32 -5.48 -0.92 -6.23
C THR A 32 -5.55 -2.30 -5.57
N LYS A 33 -6.77 -2.75 -5.21
CA LYS A 33 -7.03 -4.10 -4.69
C LYS A 33 -6.45 -5.23 -5.57
N THR A 34 -6.37 -5.01 -6.88
CA THR A 34 -5.89 -5.98 -7.89
C THR A 34 -4.40 -5.83 -8.20
N SER A 35 -3.71 -4.86 -7.58
CA SER A 35 -2.27 -4.68 -7.75
C SER A 35 -1.51 -5.86 -7.15
N ILE A 36 -0.46 -6.34 -7.83
CA ILE A 36 0.37 -7.45 -7.36
C ILE A 36 1.30 -6.97 -6.26
N ILE A 37 1.36 -7.68 -5.13
CA ILE A 37 2.16 -7.28 -3.97
C ILE A 37 3.64 -7.15 -4.33
N GLY A 38 4.18 -8.10 -5.09
CA GLY A 38 5.56 -8.06 -5.60
C GLY A 38 5.86 -6.84 -6.48
N ASP A 39 4.90 -6.39 -7.29
CA ASP A 39 5.07 -5.19 -8.11
C ASP A 39 5.06 -3.92 -7.26
N ILE A 40 4.15 -3.83 -6.27
CA ILE A 40 4.10 -2.70 -5.33
C ILE A 40 5.45 -2.52 -4.63
N ILE A 41 6.04 -3.61 -4.13
CA ILE A 41 7.33 -3.56 -3.41
C ILE A 41 8.48 -3.22 -4.36
N ARG A 42 8.45 -3.71 -5.60
CA ARG A 42 9.49 -3.42 -6.59
C ARG A 42 9.46 -1.97 -7.06
N GLU A 43 8.26 -1.41 -7.20
CA GLU A 43 8.05 0.00 -7.57
C GLU A 43 8.29 0.93 -6.37
N ASN A 44 7.99 0.47 -5.15
CA ASN A 44 8.16 1.22 -3.90
C ASN A 44 8.68 0.29 -2.77
N PRO A 45 10.01 0.20 -2.55
CA PRO A 45 10.60 -0.67 -1.53
C PRO A 45 10.15 -0.38 -0.10
N PHE A 46 9.75 0.87 0.20
CA PHE A 46 9.26 1.26 1.52
C PHE A 46 7.84 0.74 1.81
N ALA A 47 7.11 0.26 0.78
CA ALA A 47 5.84 -0.45 0.98
C ALA A 47 5.98 -1.64 1.96
N VAL A 48 7.18 -2.24 2.03
CA VAL A 48 7.47 -3.31 2.99
C VAL A 48 7.26 -2.86 4.43
N GLU A 49 7.67 -1.63 4.78
CA GLU A 49 7.50 -1.10 6.14
C GLU A 49 6.01 -0.92 6.47
N ILE A 50 5.22 -0.38 5.54
CA ILE A 50 3.76 -0.27 5.68
C ILE A 50 3.17 -1.66 5.91
N PHE A 51 3.48 -2.65 5.08
CA PHE A 51 2.98 -4.01 5.28
C PHE A 51 3.35 -4.60 6.64
N MET A 52 4.58 -4.36 7.12
CA MET A 52 5.03 -4.82 8.44
C MET A 52 4.29 -4.14 9.59
N ASP A 53 3.97 -2.84 9.47
CA ASP A 53 3.24 -2.09 10.49
C ASP A 53 1.80 -2.62 10.69
N TYR A 54 1.17 -3.12 9.62
CA TYR A 54 -0.13 -3.84 9.70
C TYR A 54 0.03 -5.33 10.04
N GLY A 55 1.24 -5.83 10.30
CA GLY A 55 1.50 -7.21 10.67
C GLY A 55 1.59 -8.19 9.48
N VAL A 56 1.61 -7.69 8.25
CA VAL A 56 1.73 -8.46 7.00
C VAL A 56 3.20 -8.78 6.70
N HIS A 57 3.84 -9.58 7.56
CA HIS A 57 5.28 -9.90 7.43
C HIS A 57 5.61 -10.83 6.24
N CYS A 58 4.61 -11.44 5.62
CA CYS A 58 4.79 -12.44 4.57
C CYS A 58 5.14 -11.85 3.20
N VAL A 59 5.22 -10.52 3.06
CA VAL A 59 5.37 -9.82 1.78
C VAL A 59 6.69 -10.09 1.03
N GLY A 60 7.71 -10.59 1.72
CA GLY A 60 8.96 -11.06 1.12
C GLY A 60 8.96 -12.54 0.68
N CYS A 61 7.82 -13.24 0.75
CA CYS A 61 7.71 -14.62 0.30
C CYS A 61 7.62 -14.70 -1.23
N HIS A 62 8.16 -15.75 -1.87
CA HIS A 62 8.08 -15.97 -3.32
C HIS A 62 6.64 -16.00 -3.88
N VAL A 63 5.63 -16.16 -3.00
CA VAL A 63 4.22 -16.20 -3.37
C VAL A 63 3.68 -14.77 -3.65
N SER A 64 4.28 -13.72 -3.06
CA SER A 64 3.81 -12.34 -3.20
C SER A 64 3.93 -11.77 -4.62
N ASP A 65 4.78 -12.37 -5.46
CA ASP A 65 4.87 -12.06 -6.90
C ASP A 65 3.63 -12.52 -7.70
N PHE A 66 2.74 -13.32 -7.10
CA PHE A 66 1.55 -13.87 -7.76
C PHE A 66 0.24 -13.53 -7.06
N GLU A 67 0.28 -12.89 -5.90
CA GLU A 67 -0.91 -12.50 -5.14
C GLU A 67 -1.27 -11.04 -5.37
N THR A 68 -2.56 -10.78 -5.60
CA THR A 68 -3.08 -9.41 -5.52
C THR A 68 -3.08 -8.94 -4.07
N LEU A 69 -3.10 -7.62 -3.88
CA LEU A 69 -3.22 -7.02 -2.55
C LEU A 69 -4.44 -7.57 -1.80
N GLU A 70 -5.61 -7.60 -2.44
CA GLU A 70 -6.81 -8.15 -1.83
C GLU A 70 -6.68 -9.64 -1.46
N GLN A 71 -6.09 -10.45 -2.33
CA GLN A 71 -5.90 -11.88 -2.07
C GLN A 71 -4.93 -12.13 -0.92
N GLY A 72 -3.78 -11.45 -0.91
CA GLY A 72 -2.79 -11.62 0.14
C GLY A 72 -3.27 -11.10 1.50
N ILE A 73 -4.01 -9.99 1.52
CA ILE A 73 -4.53 -9.42 2.77
C ILE A 73 -5.74 -10.25 3.28
N LEU A 74 -6.78 -10.44 2.47
CA LEU A 74 -7.96 -11.17 2.93
C LEU A 74 -7.71 -12.68 3.10
N GLY A 75 -6.86 -13.28 2.25
CA GLY A 75 -6.51 -14.70 2.31
C GLY A 75 -5.72 -15.10 3.55
N HIS A 76 -5.05 -14.14 4.18
CA HIS A 76 -4.31 -14.33 5.43
C HIS A 76 -5.09 -13.91 6.69
N GLY A 77 -6.38 -13.56 6.54
CA GLY A 77 -7.29 -13.35 7.68
C GLY A 77 -7.39 -11.90 8.17
N PHE A 78 -6.84 -10.94 7.43
CA PHE A 78 -7.07 -9.52 7.67
C PHE A 78 -8.46 -9.12 7.15
N SER A 79 -8.99 -8.03 7.71
CA SER A 79 -10.31 -7.49 7.38
C SER A 79 -10.27 -6.60 6.13
N GLU A 80 -11.44 -6.36 5.54
CA GLU A 80 -11.57 -5.39 4.44
C GLU A 80 -11.20 -3.96 4.87
N GLY A 81 -11.41 -3.62 6.16
CA GLY A 81 -10.96 -2.34 6.71
C GLY A 81 -9.44 -2.20 6.65
N GLU A 82 -8.71 -3.22 7.11
CA GLU A 82 -7.24 -3.24 7.05
C GLU A 82 -6.73 -3.20 5.59
N LEU A 83 -7.41 -3.87 4.66
CA LEU A 83 -7.11 -3.75 3.23
C LEU A 83 -7.23 -2.30 2.72
N MET A 84 -8.30 -1.60 3.10
CA MET A 84 -8.51 -0.20 2.71
C MET A 84 -7.46 0.72 3.33
N ASP A 85 -7.15 0.52 4.62
CA ASP A 85 -6.16 1.33 5.35
C ASP A 85 -4.76 1.16 4.73
N ILE A 86 -4.32 -0.07 4.48
CA ILE A 86 -3.04 -0.37 3.81
C ILE A 86 -2.99 0.27 2.42
N MET A 87 -4.06 0.12 1.63
CA MET A 87 -4.10 0.68 0.27
C MET A 87 -4.05 2.21 0.28
N ASN A 88 -4.71 2.85 1.24
CA ASN A 88 -4.67 4.30 1.40
C ASN A 88 -3.26 4.77 1.76
N GLU A 89 -2.61 4.11 2.72
CA GLU A 89 -1.26 4.47 3.17
C GLU A 89 -0.21 4.28 2.06
N LEU A 90 -0.31 3.20 1.27
CA LEU A 90 0.52 2.98 0.08
C LEU A 90 0.35 4.10 -0.95
N ASN A 91 -0.89 4.51 -1.21
CA ASN A 91 -1.20 5.58 -2.17
C ASN A 91 -0.77 6.96 -1.66
N GLU A 92 -0.94 7.24 -0.37
CA GLU A 92 -0.44 8.45 0.27
C GLU A 92 1.07 8.55 0.15
N MET A 93 1.79 7.44 0.35
CA MET A 93 3.23 7.38 0.18
C MET A 93 3.67 7.67 -1.26
N ILE A 94 2.97 7.11 -2.25
CA ILE A 94 3.28 7.37 -3.67
C ILE A 94 3.05 8.84 -4.02
N LEU A 95 2.00 9.43 -3.46
CA LEU A 95 1.65 10.82 -3.66
C LEU A 95 2.62 11.78 -2.99
N ASN A 96 2.97 11.48 -1.73
CA ASN A 96 3.77 12.30 -0.83
C ASN A 96 4.93 11.46 -0.27
N PRO A 97 5.95 11.13 -1.09
CA PRO A 97 7.09 10.34 -0.62
C PRO A 97 7.86 11.13 0.45
N PRO A 98 8.35 10.47 1.51
CA PRO A 98 9.13 11.13 2.54
C PRO A 98 10.45 11.68 1.95
N GLU A 99 10.99 12.75 2.54
CA GLU A 99 12.15 13.47 1.99
C GLU A 99 13.41 12.59 1.84
N ASP A 100 13.52 11.53 2.64
CA ASP A 100 14.60 10.55 2.63
C ASP A 100 14.44 9.44 1.56
N TYR A 101 13.31 9.38 0.85
CA TYR A 101 13.07 8.46 -0.25
C TYR A 101 14.05 8.64 -1.42
N ASN A 102 14.63 9.84 -1.58
CA ASN A 102 15.57 10.20 -2.65
C ASN A 102 17.04 10.20 -2.21
N ALA A 103 17.38 9.58 -1.06
CA ALA A 103 18.77 9.44 -0.66
C ALA A 103 19.49 8.43 -1.58
N GLU A 104 20.26 8.95 -2.54
CA GLU A 104 21.10 8.25 -3.52
C GLU A 104 22.05 7.19 -2.91
#